data_AF-A0A816LUM7-F1
#
_entry.id   AF-A0A816LUM7-F1
#
_cell.length_a   1.000
_cell.length_b   1.000
_cell.length_c   1.000
_cell.angle_alpha   90.00
_cell.angle_beta   90.00
_cell.angle_gamma   90.00
#
_symmetry.space_group_name_H-M   'P 1'
#
loop_
_entity.id
_entity.type
_entity.pdbx_description
1 polymer ?
#
loop_
_entity_poly.entity_id
_entity_poly.type
_entity_poly.pdbx_seq_one_letter_code
_entity_poly.pdbx_strand_id
1 'polypeptide(L)'
;MRKNCRDIEERIARVTDSNRTLIDLYNSVKSSKATRETRMETVGWIAVCKFNCKVEGGFVRDWIVGHYSARPAGKPNPKDWIEDANELPYSNRQLIPYMNKELVPADLDCHLPSHAYFDIDKFEDELYKLGISCHFVREYWRYVLLLDEDAETGPFTMDLIEPHVALTHDRIDFDVSNLSLEKDYTHELGMRIDIEQKPYCIDLESIVDNIKNKRFRILRPIDDFLRRRIDKMQRLRGWAQTGQSPSVIPSPAAKHYVVLVSLPSTSTLYTAVATEIKKISGAQIVSIEEIKNPFLEETYEGMKKLIGRQCKNGDPNEQLLFHGTKAAGIEGIPENGYDDRHFVATGAWGKQEIPL
;
A
#
# COMPACT_ATOMS: atom_id res chain seq x y z
N MET A 1 18.75 18.96 -15.68
CA MET A 1 18.14 17.79 -15.00
C MET A 1 17.34 16.91 -15.95
N ARG A 2 16.32 17.43 -16.66
CA ARG A 2 15.52 16.66 -17.66
C ARG A 2 16.32 15.78 -18.62
N LYS A 3 17.41 16.29 -19.20
CA LYS A 3 18.31 15.49 -20.07
C LYS A 3 18.88 14.23 -19.39
N ASN A 4 19.02 14.23 -18.07
CA ASN A 4 19.58 13.12 -17.28
C ASN A 4 18.49 12.18 -16.73
N CYS A 5 17.21 12.45 -17.01
CA CYS A 5 16.07 11.64 -16.56
C CYS A 5 15.22 11.12 -17.73
N ARG A 6 15.65 11.33 -18.98
CA ARG A 6 14.92 10.89 -20.17
C ARG A 6 14.66 9.38 -20.17
N ASP A 7 15.64 8.59 -19.74
CA ASP A 7 15.51 7.14 -19.64
C ASP A 7 14.50 6.71 -18.56
N ILE A 8 14.39 7.50 -17.48
CA ILE A 8 13.38 7.33 -16.44
C ILE A 8 12.00 7.68 -17.01
N GLU A 9 11.86 8.83 -17.68
CA GLU A 9 10.61 9.24 -18.33
C GLU A 9 10.12 8.19 -19.34
N GLU A 10 11.04 7.61 -20.14
CA GLU A 10 10.72 6.52 -21.05
C GLU A 10 10.24 5.25 -20.32
N ARG A 11 10.76 4.96 -19.11
CA ARG A 11 10.26 3.86 -18.25
C ARG A 11 8.90 4.17 -17.62
N ILE A 12 8.69 5.42 -17.19
CA ILE A 12 7.40 5.88 -16.66
C ILE A 12 6.32 5.72 -17.73
N ALA A 13 6.55 6.26 -18.93
CA ALA A 13 5.60 6.19 -20.04
C ALA A 13 5.22 4.75 -20.43
N ARG A 14 6.14 3.78 -20.31
CA ARG A 14 5.81 2.36 -20.54
C ARG A 14 4.77 1.84 -19.56
N VAL A 15 4.65 2.39 -18.36
CA VAL A 15 3.65 1.97 -17.37
C VAL A 15 2.41 2.87 -17.40
N THR A 16 2.55 4.16 -17.72
CA THR A 16 1.47 5.13 -17.48
C THR A 16 0.79 5.70 -18.73
N ASP A 17 1.35 5.54 -19.93
CA ASP A 17 0.75 6.09 -21.16
C ASP A 17 -0.45 5.25 -21.62
N SER A 18 -1.67 5.74 -21.42
CA SER A 18 -2.88 5.01 -21.81
C SER A 18 -3.07 4.88 -23.32
N ASN A 19 -2.29 5.61 -24.13
CA ASN A 19 -2.35 5.53 -25.58
C ASN A 19 -1.51 4.38 -26.17
N ARG A 20 -0.77 3.62 -25.34
CA ARG A 20 -0.03 2.44 -25.80
C ARG A 20 -0.96 1.44 -26.48
N THR A 21 -0.54 0.95 -27.64
CA THR A 21 -1.31 -0.01 -28.43
C THR A 21 -1.05 -1.44 -27.96
N LEU A 22 -1.92 -2.37 -28.35
CA LEU A 22 -1.69 -3.81 -28.12
C LEU A 22 -0.38 -4.30 -28.74
N ILE A 23 0.09 -3.69 -29.85
CA ILE A 23 1.36 -4.03 -30.49
C ILE A 23 2.53 -3.65 -29.58
N ASP A 24 2.46 -2.47 -28.96
CA ASP A 24 3.50 -2.02 -28.02
C ASP A 24 3.60 -2.95 -26.82
N LEU A 25 2.47 -3.40 -26.30
CA LEU A 25 2.40 -4.35 -25.18
C LEU A 25 2.91 -5.74 -25.60
N TYR A 26 2.51 -6.22 -26.78
CA TYR A 26 2.94 -7.52 -27.28
C TYR A 26 4.46 -7.60 -27.45
N ASN A 27 5.08 -6.53 -27.96
CA ASN A 27 6.54 -6.45 -28.08
C ASN A 27 7.26 -6.54 -26.73
N SER A 28 6.68 -5.96 -25.67
CA SER A 28 7.21 -6.04 -24.30
C SER A 28 7.13 -7.44 -23.69
N VAL A 29 6.23 -8.30 -24.18
CA VAL A 29 5.92 -9.60 -23.57
C VAL A 29 6.44 -10.78 -24.38
N LYS A 30 6.43 -10.70 -25.72
CA LYS A 30 6.69 -11.84 -26.62
C LYS A 30 7.86 -11.65 -27.58
N SER A 31 8.48 -10.47 -27.63
CA SER A 31 9.66 -10.28 -28.49
C SER A 31 10.86 -11.07 -27.97
N SER A 32 11.86 -11.31 -28.84
CA SER A 32 13.14 -11.91 -28.42
C SER A 32 13.94 -11.05 -27.42
N LYS A 33 13.50 -9.81 -27.18
CA LYS A 33 14.07 -8.89 -26.19
C LYS A 33 13.23 -8.80 -24.92
N ALA A 34 12.13 -9.55 -24.82
CA ALA A 34 11.28 -9.54 -23.63
C ALA A 34 12.09 -10.04 -22.43
N THR A 35 12.03 -9.30 -21.34
CA THR A 35 12.61 -9.66 -20.05
C THR A 35 11.51 -9.76 -19.00
N ARG A 36 11.86 -10.25 -17.82
CA ARG A 36 10.97 -10.20 -16.66
C ARG A 36 10.45 -8.79 -16.40
N GLU A 37 11.34 -7.80 -16.47
CA GLU A 37 11.01 -6.42 -16.17
C GLU A 37 10.12 -5.78 -17.24
N THR A 38 10.32 -6.07 -18.54
CA THR A 38 9.40 -5.56 -19.57
C THR A 38 8.01 -6.19 -19.47
N ARG A 39 7.93 -7.43 -18.96
CA ARG A 39 6.65 -8.06 -18.60
C ARG A 39 6.03 -7.42 -17.37
N MET A 40 6.80 -7.13 -16.31
CA MET A 40 6.34 -6.35 -15.16
C MET A 40 5.84 -4.94 -15.56
N GLU A 41 6.52 -4.25 -16.48
CA GLU A 41 6.07 -2.97 -17.04
C GLU A 41 4.70 -3.13 -17.73
N THR A 42 4.47 -4.24 -18.43
CA THR A 42 3.19 -4.52 -19.10
C THR A 42 2.08 -4.79 -18.09
N VAL A 43 2.35 -5.56 -17.04
CA VAL A 43 1.39 -5.82 -15.96
C VAL A 43 1.06 -4.54 -15.20
N GLY A 44 2.07 -3.74 -14.87
CA GLY A 44 1.90 -2.41 -14.30
C GLY A 44 1.05 -1.51 -15.20
N TRP A 45 1.28 -1.55 -16.52
CA TRP A 45 0.45 -0.81 -17.48
C TRP A 45 -1.01 -1.25 -17.47
N ILE A 46 -1.30 -2.54 -17.43
CA ILE A 46 -2.68 -3.04 -17.32
C ILE A 46 -3.31 -2.50 -16.04
N ALA A 47 -2.65 -2.66 -14.91
CA ALA A 47 -3.15 -2.20 -13.61
C ALA A 47 -3.44 -0.69 -13.62
N VAL A 48 -2.50 0.13 -14.08
CA VAL A 48 -2.62 1.59 -14.07
C VAL A 48 -3.61 2.08 -15.14
N CYS A 49 -3.42 1.69 -16.40
CA CYS A 49 -4.13 2.30 -17.52
C CYS A 49 -5.54 1.74 -17.75
N LYS A 50 -5.75 0.45 -17.45
CA LYS A 50 -7.06 -0.23 -17.63
C LYS A 50 -7.88 -0.33 -16.34
N PHE A 51 -7.22 -0.44 -15.19
CA PHE A 51 -7.89 -0.65 -13.90
C PHE A 51 -7.72 0.51 -12.91
N ASN A 52 -7.08 1.61 -13.34
CA ASN A 52 -6.86 2.82 -12.53
C ASN A 52 -6.20 2.53 -11.17
N CYS A 53 -5.36 1.50 -11.10
CA CYS A 53 -4.51 1.26 -9.94
C CYS A 53 -3.37 2.28 -9.89
N LYS A 54 -2.77 2.42 -8.70
CA LYS A 54 -1.53 3.17 -8.50
C LYS A 54 -0.39 2.21 -8.20
N VAL A 55 0.66 2.20 -9.01
CA VAL A 55 1.86 1.36 -8.79
C VAL A 55 2.83 2.10 -7.88
N GLU A 56 3.42 1.43 -6.90
CA GLU A 56 4.34 2.05 -5.95
C GLU A 56 5.48 1.12 -5.51
N GLY A 57 6.30 1.60 -4.58
CA GLY A 57 7.21 0.74 -3.82
C GLY A 57 8.44 0.26 -4.59
N GLY A 58 8.72 -1.03 -4.49
CA GLY A 58 10.00 -1.60 -4.90
C GLY A 58 10.28 -1.51 -6.39
N PHE A 59 9.27 -1.78 -7.22
CA PHE A 59 9.37 -1.71 -8.67
C PHE A 59 9.68 -0.30 -9.18
N VAL A 60 9.00 0.71 -8.65
CA VAL A 60 9.23 2.12 -9.04
C VAL A 60 10.64 2.55 -8.68
N ARG A 61 11.07 2.24 -7.45
CA ARG A 61 12.42 2.55 -6.97
C ARG A 61 13.49 1.84 -7.80
N ASP A 62 13.44 0.51 -7.83
CA ASP A 62 14.54 -0.31 -8.30
C ASP A 62 14.62 -0.31 -9.83
N TRP A 63 13.48 -0.46 -10.52
CA TRP A 63 13.46 -0.59 -11.98
C TRP A 63 13.19 0.73 -12.70
N ILE A 64 12.11 1.44 -12.37
CA ILE A 64 11.70 2.64 -13.11
C ILE A 64 12.72 3.77 -12.93
N VAL A 65 13.14 4.03 -11.68
CA VAL A 65 14.13 5.08 -11.41
C VAL A 65 15.55 4.55 -11.46
N GLY A 66 15.83 3.46 -10.72
CA GLY A 66 17.19 2.93 -10.57
C GLY A 66 17.72 2.14 -11.78
N HIS A 67 16.83 1.58 -12.60
CA HIS A 67 17.16 0.64 -13.67
C HIS A 67 18.05 -0.53 -13.18
N TYR A 68 17.77 -0.99 -11.96
CA TYR A 68 18.45 -2.10 -11.32
C TYR A 68 17.72 -3.41 -11.60
N SER A 69 18.50 -4.41 -12.00
CA SER A 69 18.04 -5.79 -12.12
C SER A 69 19.04 -6.73 -11.44
N ALA A 70 18.56 -7.68 -10.66
CA ALA A 70 19.38 -8.73 -10.07
C ALA A 70 18.63 -10.06 -10.11
N ARG A 71 19.38 -11.16 -10.18
CA ARG A 71 18.89 -12.54 -10.14
C ARG A 71 19.59 -13.27 -8.98
N PRO A 72 18.93 -14.23 -8.31
CA PRO A 72 19.51 -14.91 -7.17
C PRO A 72 20.75 -15.72 -7.56
N ALA A 73 21.80 -15.63 -6.76
CA ALA A 73 23.01 -16.41 -6.98
C ALA A 73 22.72 -17.91 -6.76
N GLY A 74 23.24 -18.76 -7.64
CA GLY A 74 23.10 -20.22 -7.51
C GLY A 74 21.71 -20.79 -7.86
N LYS A 75 20.78 -19.97 -8.34
CA LYS A 75 19.46 -20.41 -8.84
C LYS A 75 19.27 -20.02 -10.31
N PRO A 76 19.90 -20.73 -11.26
CA PRO A 76 19.85 -20.36 -12.68
C PRO A 76 18.47 -20.61 -13.31
N ASN A 77 17.67 -21.52 -12.75
CA ASN A 77 16.33 -21.81 -13.22
C ASN A 77 15.33 -20.79 -12.61
N PRO A 78 14.58 -20.04 -13.42
CA PRO A 78 13.64 -19.04 -12.91
C PRO A 78 12.57 -19.57 -11.95
N LYS A 79 12.18 -20.84 -12.10
CA LYS A 79 11.20 -21.47 -11.19
C LYS A 79 11.69 -21.53 -9.74
N ASP A 80 12.99 -21.68 -9.55
CA ASP A 80 13.60 -21.77 -8.21
C ASP A 80 13.62 -20.40 -7.49
N TRP A 81 13.25 -19.32 -8.19
CA TRP A 81 13.17 -17.98 -7.62
C TRP A 81 11.91 -17.79 -6.77
N ILE A 82 10.91 -18.65 -6.90
CA ILE A 82 9.74 -18.67 -6.03
C ILE A 82 10.15 -19.32 -4.71
N GLU A 83 9.83 -18.66 -3.61
CA GLU A 83 9.98 -19.14 -2.24
C GLU A 83 8.59 -19.29 -1.64
N ASP A 84 8.30 -20.44 -1.05
CA ASP A 84 7.05 -20.65 -0.34
C ASP A 84 7.11 -19.94 1.02
N ALA A 85 6.19 -19.00 1.27
CA ALA A 85 5.99 -18.43 2.59
C ALA A 85 5.05 -19.29 3.44
N ASN A 86 5.24 -19.22 4.76
CA ASN A 86 4.51 -19.98 5.79
C ASN A 86 2.99 -20.10 5.52
N GLU A 87 2.43 -21.26 5.88
CA GLU A 87 0.99 -21.52 5.90
C GLU A 87 0.26 -20.42 6.70
N LEU A 88 -0.78 -19.82 6.11
CA LEU A 88 -1.69 -18.96 6.86
C LEU A 88 -2.52 -19.81 7.83
N PRO A 89 -2.69 -19.39 9.11
CA PRO A 89 -3.50 -20.14 10.06
C PRO A 89 -5.02 -20.13 9.75
N TYR A 90 -5.49 -19.34 8.78
CA TYR A 90 -6.91 -19.10 8.51
C TYR A 90 -7.36 -19.30 7.06
N SER A 91 -6.46 -19.60 6.11
CA SER A 91 -6.86 -20.03 4.76
C SER A 91 -6.62 -21.53 4.62
N ASN A 92 -7.36 -22.19 3.72
CA ASN A 92 -7.25 -23.62 3.45
C ASN A 92 -5.86 -24.04 2.90
N ARG A 93 -4.80 -24.05 3.73
CA ARG A 93 -3.44 -24.52 3.42
C ARG A 93 -2.80 -23.90 2.16
N GLN A 94 -3.30 -22.78 1.66
CA GLN A 94 -2.78 -22.19 0.44
C GLN A 94 -1.54 -21.37 0.78
N LEU A 95 -0.38 -21.82 0.30
CA LEU A 95 0.90 -21.14 0.46
C LEU A 95 0.85 -19.81 -0.28
N ILE A 96 1.34 -18.74 0.35
CA ILE A 96 1.46 -17.44 -0.29
C ILE A 96 2.79 -17.43 -1.05
N PRO A 97 2.77 -17.23 -2.39
CA PRO A 97 3.99 -17.17 -3.16
C PRO A 97 4.78 -15.92 -2.77
N TYR A 98 6.09 -16.09 -2.57
CA TYR A 98 7.02 -15.00 -2.31
C TYR A 98 8.22 -15.11 -3.25
N MET A 99 8.79 -13.99 -3.66
CA MET A 99 9.98 -14.00 -4.52
C MET A 99 11.26 -13.97 -3.70
N ASN A 100 12.26 -14.74 -4.12
CA ASN A 100 13.59 -14.74 -3.50
C ASN A 100 14.11 -13.30 -3.29
N LYS A 101 14.61 -13.03 -2.08
CA LYS A 101 14.94 -11.67 -1.62
C LYS A 101 16.07 -10.99 -2.41
N GLU A 102 16.87 -11.75 -3.14
CA GLU A 102 17.94 -11.25 -4.02
C GLU A 102 17.41 -10.79 -5.39
N LEU A 103 16.17 -11.14 -5.75
CA LEU A 103 15.55 -10.59 -6.96
C LEU A 103 15.31 -9.09 -6.84
N VAL A 104 15.66 -8.39 -7.91
CA VAL A 104 15.43 -6.95 -8.07
C VAL A 104 14.96 -6.69 -9.51
N PRO A 105 13.84 -5.98 -9.72
CA PRO A 105 12.77 -5.73 -8.73
C PRO A 105 12.14 -7.06 -8.27
N ALA A 106 11.65 -7.16 -7.04
CA ALA A 106 11.08 -8.42 -6.54
C ALA A 106 9.62 -8.60 -6.97
N ASP A 107 8.83 -7.55 -6.80
CA ASP A 107 7.37 -7.54 -6.83
C ASP A 107 6.82 -6.23 -7.41
N LEU A 108 5.53 -6.23 -7.75
CA LEU A 108 4.73 -5.05 -8.06
C LEU A 108 3.78 -4.76 -6.89
N ASP A 109 3.89 -3.60 -6.27
CA ASP A 109 2.93 -3.13 -5.26
C ASP A 109 1.92 -2.18 -5.92
N CYS A 110 0.63 -2.51 -5.87
CA CYS A 110 -0.42 -1.71 -6.51
C CYS A 110 -1.57 -1.42 -5.55
N HIS A 111 -1.91 -0.15 -5.38
CA HIS A 111 -3.15 0.24 -4.71
C HIS A 111 -4.32 0.15 -5.69
N LEU A 112 -5.37 -0.54 -5.25
CA LEU A 112 -6.65 -0.56 -5.95
C LEU A 112 -7.31 0.83 -5.91
N PRO A 113 -8.11 1.20 -6.93
CA PRO A 113 -8.83 2.46 -6.93
C PRO A 113 -9.85 2.52 -5.79
N SER A 114 -9.88 3.62 -5.05
CA SER A 114 -10.89 3.86 -3.99
C SER A 114 -12.29 4.14 -4.54
N HIS A 115 -12.37 4.62 -5.79
CA HIS A 115 -13.59 5.12 -6.41
C HIS A 115 -14.18 4.15 -7.44
N ALA A 116 -13.59 2.97 -7.64
CA ALA A 116 -14.03 2.01 -8.63
C ALA A 116 -13.91 0.58 -8.09
N TYR A 117 -14.84 -0.29 -8.51
CA TYR A 117 -14.73 -1.71 -8.24
C TYR A 117 -13.61 -2.32 -9.08
N PHE A 118 -12.74 -3.11 -8.45
CA PHE A 118 -11.72 -3.89 -9.14
C PHE A 118 -12.23 -5.31 -9.40
N ASP A 119 -12.27 -5.68 -10.68
CA ASP A 119 -12.70 -6.99 -11.16
C ASP A 119 -11.46 -7.85 -11.46
N ILE A 120 -11.15 -8.79 -10.57
CA ILE A 120 -9.95 -9.65 -10.67
C ILE A 120 -10.04 -10.60 -11.86
N ASP A 121 -11.22 -11.16 -12.16
CA ASP A 121 -11.39 -12.09 -13.28
C ASP A 121 -11.13 -11.36 -14.60
N LYS A 122 -11.64 -10.13 -14.73
CA LYS A 122 -11.35 -9.28 -15.88
C LYS A 122 -9.88 -8.89 -15.97
N PHE A 123 -9.21 -8.68 -14.82
CA PHE A 123 -7.77 -8.39 -14.79
C PHE A 123 -6.97 -9.59 -15.32
N GLU A 124 -7.30 -10.80 -14.87
CA GLU A 124 -6.71 -12.05 -15.37
C GLU A 124 -6.95 -12.24 -16.87
N ASP A 125 -8.16 -11.96 -17.36
CA ASP A 125 -8.47 -12.00 -18.80
C ASP A 125 -7.57 -11.07 -19.63
N GLU A 126 -7.27 -9.87 -19.12
CA GLU A 126 -6.37 -8.92 -19.78
C GLU A 126 -4.91 -9.42 -19.81
N LEU A 127 -4.46 -10.09 -18.74
CA LEU A 127 -3.14 -10.74 -18.69
C LEU A 127 -3.06 -11.92 -19.67
N TYR A 128 -4.09 -12.75 -19.68
CA TYR A 128 -4.18 -13.94 -20.54
C TYR A 128 -4.11 -13.57 -22.03
N LYS A 129 -4.76 -12.48 -22.45
CA LYS A 129 -4.69 -11.96 -23.84
C LYS A 129 -3.25 -11.66 -24.30
N LEU A 130 -2.34 -11.36 -23.39
CA LEU A 130 -0.91 -11.12 -23.69
C LEU A 130 -0.04 -12.37 -23.45
N GLY A 131 -0.64 -13.48 -23.02
CA GLY A 131 0.06 -14.71 -22.68
C GLY A 131 0.97 -14.54 -21.46
N ILE A 132 0.46 -13.84 -20.45
CA ILE A 132 1.00 -13.78 -19.08
C ILE A 132 0.13 -14.71 -18.24
N SER A 133 0.74 -15.73 -17.62
CA SER A 133 -0.01 -16.59 -16.69
C SER A 133 -0.17 -15.89 -15.35
N CYS A 134 -1.31 -16.11 -14.69
CA CYS A 134 -1.64 -15.52 -13.41
C CYS A 134 -2.33 -16.56 -12.53
N HIS A 135 -1.88 -16.63 -11.28
CA HIS A 135 -2.55 -17.34 -10.20
C HIS A 135 -2.60 -16.40 -9.02
N PHE A 136 -3.73 -16.31 -8.32
CA PHE A 136 -3.83 -15.44 -7.15
C PHE A 136 -4.33 -16.16 -5.90
N VAL A 137 -3.88 -15.64 -4.77
CA VAL A 137 -4.38 -15.96 -3.43
C VAL A 137 -5.00 -14.70 -2.85
N ARG A 138 -6.20 -14.83 -2.29
CA ARG A 138 -6.90 -13.74 -1.63
C ARG A 138 -6.57 -13.73 -0.14
N GLU A 139 -6.02 -12.62 0.35
CA GLU A 139 -5.95 -12.30 1.77
C GLU A 139 -7.04 -11.27 2.13
N TYR A 140 -7.28 -11.03 3.43
CA TYR A 140 -8.31 -10.08 3.87
C TYR A 140 -8.13 -8.65 3.34
N TRP A 141 -6.88 -8.28 3.03
CA TRP A 141 -6.48 -6.89 2.80
C TRP A 141 -5.79 -6.67 1.44
N ARG A 142 -5.50 -7.75 0.69
CA ARG A 142 -4.94 -7.69 -0.67
C ARG A 142 -5.20 -8.95 -1.49
N TYR A 143 -4.93 -8.91 -2.79
CA TYR A 143 -4.69 -10.10 -3.61
C TYR A 143 -3.19 -10.24 -3.83
N VAL A 144 -2.66 -11.45 -3.66
CA VAL A 144 -1.27 -11.78 -3.99
C VAL A 144 -1.28 -12.62 -5.25
N LEU A 145 -0.73 -12.07 -6.32
CA LEU A 145 -0.68 -12.69 -7.64
C LEU A 145 0.73 -13.24 -7.87
N LEU A 146 0.83 -14.48 -8.32
CA LEU A 146 2.02 -15.06 -8.94
C LEU A 146 1.83 -15.01 -10.45
N LEU A 147 2.73 -14.31 -11.13
CA LEU A 147 2.72 -14.17 -12.56
C LEU A 147 3.88 -14.93 -13.18
N ASP A 148 3.62 -15.54 -14.34
CA ASP A 148 4.65 -16.13 -15.19
C ASP A 148 5.51 -17.22 -14.52
N GLU A 149 4.89 -18.03 -13.66
CA GLU A 149 5.51 -19.17 -12.97
C GLU A 149 6.38 -20.05 -13.89
N ASP A 150 5.87 -20.33 -15.09
CA ASP A 150 6.51 -21.20 -16.08
C ASP A 150 7.26 -20.44 -17.20
N ALA A 151 7.29 -19.11 -17.17
CA ALA A 151 7.89 -18.35 -18.26
C ALA A 151 9.42 -18.38 -18.22
N GLU A 152 10.07 -18.47 -19.38
CA GLU A 152 11.54 -18.43 -19.50
C GLU A 152 12.13 -17.10 -18.99
N THR A 153 11.39 -16.00 -19.10
CA THR A 153 11.78 -14.70 -18.56
C THR A 153 11.84 -14.69 -17.04
N GLY A 154 11.08 -15.58 -16.41
CA GLY A 154 11.01 -15.81 -14.98
C GLY A 154 9.83 -15.14 -14.27
N PRO A 155 9.44 -15.70 -13.12
CA PRO A 155 8.24 -15.31 -12.38
C PRO A 155 8.41 -14.04 -11.58
N PHE A 156 7.30 -13.41 -11.22
CA PHE A 156 7.24 -12.29 -10.28
C PHE A 156 5.90 -12.26 -9.56
N THR A 157 5.86 -11.59 -8.42
CA THR A 157 4.64 -11.40 -7.66
C THR A 157 4.07 -9.99 -7.83
N MET A 158 2.77 -9.84 -7.60
CA MET A 158 2.09 -8.57 -7.54
C MET A 158 1.11 -8.56 -6.36
N ASP A 159 1.17 -7.49 -5.56
CA ASP A 159 0.20 -7.21 -4.52
C ASP A 159 -0.81 -6.18 -5.02
N LEU A 160 -2.10 -6.56 -5.02
CA LEU A 160 -3.22 -5.64 -5.23
C LEU A 160 -3.82 -5.29 -3.86
N ILE A 161 -3.39 -4.15 -3.33
CA ILE A 161 -3.68 -3.67 -1.97
C ILE A 161 -5.04 -2.96 -1.94
N GLU A 162 -5.90 -3.40 -1.03
CA GLU A 162 -7.24 -2.83 -0.89
C GLU A 162 -7.22 -1.37 -0.40
N PRO A 163 -8.15 -0.51 -0.86
CA PRO A 163 -8.13 0.92 -0.52
C PRO A 163 -8.27 1.18 1.00
N HIS A 164 -9.04 0.35 1.71
CA HIS A 164 -9.26 0.51 3.15
C HIS A 164 -8.00 0.29 4.01
N VAL A 165 -6.96 -0.31 3.43
CA VAL A 165 -5.68 -0.61 4.09
C VAL A 165 -4.66 0.49 3.80
N ALA A 166 -4.89 1.30 2.76
CA ALA A 166 -3.96 2.33 2.31
C ALA A 166 -3.59 3.31 3.45
N LEU A 167 -4.56 3.67 4.28
CA LEU A 167 -4.36 4.53 5.47
C LEU A 167 -3.38 3.93 6.50
N THR A 168 -3.27 2.60 6.57
CA THR A 168 -2.29 1.91 7.44
C THR A 168 -0.93 1.71 6.79
N HIS A 169 -0.87 1.84 5.46
CA HIS A 169 0.36 1.77 4.65
C HIS A 169 1.06 3.13 4.48
N ASP A 170 0.53 4.18 5.11
CA ASP A 170 1.09 5.53 5.20
C ASP A 170 2.37 5.62 6.06
N ARG A 171 2.92 4.48 6.49
CA ARG A 171 4.26 4.42 7.07
C ARG A 171 5.28 4.16 5.99
N ILE A 172 5.99 5.20 5.60
CA ILE A 172 7.14 5.07 4.71
C ILE A 172 8.38 4.81 5.55
N ASP A 173 9.05 3.70 5.26
CA ASP A 173 10.31 3.36 5.92
C ASP A 173 11.49 4.19 5.38
N PHE A 174 11.55 4.36 4.06
CA PHE A 174 12.65 5.01 3.35
C PHE A 174 12.14 6.03 2.33
N ASP A 175 12.82 7.16 2.20
CA ASP A 175 12.56 8.18 1.16
C ASP A 175 12.44 7.58 -0.25
N VAL A 176 13.35 6.68 -0.59
CA VAL A 176 13.39 5.99 -1.89
C VAL A 176 12.25 4.99 -2.10
N SER A 177 11.41 4.73 -1.10
CA SER A 177 10.19 3.91 -1.21
C SER A 177 8.91 4.75 -1.19
N ASN A 178 9.04 6.07 -1.38
CA ASN A 178 7.93 7.01 -1.43
C ASN A 178 7.42 7.28 -2.86
N LEU A 179 7.91 6.59 -3.89
CA LEU A 179 7.54 6.91 -5.28
C LEU A 179 6.32 6.11 -5.75
N SER A 180 5.49 6.74 -6.57
CA SER A 180 4.33 6.13 -7.22
C SER A 180 4.21 6.52 -8.70
N LEU A 181 3.45 5.73 -9.45
CA LEU A 181 3.10 5.95 -10.85
C LEU A 181 1.58 5.92 -11.02
N GLU A 182 1.08 6.88 -11.80
CA GLU A 182 -0.35 7.08 -12.05
C GLU A 182 -0.61 7.28 -13.55
N LYS A 183 -1.85 6.97 -13.96
CA LYS A 183 -2.27 6.98 -15.36
C LYS A 183 -2.09 8.35 -16.00
N ASP A 184 -1.54 8.36 -17.21
CA ASP A 184 -1.30 9.52 -18.08
C ASP A 184 -0.32 10.57 -17.54
N TYR A 185 0.31 10.32 -16.39
CA TYR A 185 1.49 11.05 -15.91
C TYR A 185 2.76 10.45 -16.53
N THR A 186 2.93 10.61 -17.83
CA THR A 186 3.97 9.92 -18.63
C THR A 186 5.40 10.39 -18.39
N HIS A 187 5.56 11.55 -17.74
CA HIS A 187 6.86 12.18 -17.48
C HIS A 187 7.05 12.56 -16.00
N GLU A 188 6.18 12.08 -15.12
CA GLU A 188 6.10 12.53 -13.73
C GLU A 188 6.12 11.33 -12.78
N LEU A 189 6.74 11.53 -11.63
CA LEU A 189 6.69 10.59 -10.50
C LEU A 189 5.78 11.20 -9.44
N GLY A 190 4.85 10.41 -8.94
CA GLY A 190 4.10 10.75 -7.74
C GLY A 190 4.90 10.44 -6.48
N MET A 191 4.52 11.10 -5.39
CA MET A 191 4.92 10.69 -4.04
C MET A 191 3.73 10.08 -3.31
N ARG A 192 3.94 8.98 -2.59
CA ARG A 192 2.90 8.33 -1.76
C ARG A 192 2.47 9.27 -0.63
N ILE A 193 3.45 9.96 -0.05
CA ILE A 193 3.27 10.97 0.99
C ILE A 193 4.07 12.20 0.62
N ASP A 194 3.47 13.37 0.72
CA ASP A 194 4.18 14.63 0.59
C ASP A 194 5.15 14.81 1.78
N ILE A 195 6.44 14.66 1.51
CA ILE A 195 7.54 14.85 2.47
C ILE A 195 8.38 16.08 2.15
N GLU A 196 7.85 16.98 1.32
CA GLU A 196 8.41 18.31 1.05
C GLU A 196 7.99 19.33 2.11
N GLN A 197 7.03 18.97 2.97
CA GLN A 197 6.51 19.83 4.03
C GLN A 197 7.39 19.86 5.28
N LYS A 198 7.63 21.08 5.79
CA LYS A 198 8.37 21.34 7.03
C LYS A 198 7.86 20.44 8.20
N PRO A 199 8.76 19.92 9.05
CA PRO A 199 10.17 20.30 9.21
C PRO A 199 11.14 19.59 8.25
N TYR A 200 10.64 18.74 7.37
CA TYR A 200 11.47 17.95 6.44
C TYR A 200 11.27 18.46 5.01
N CYS A 201 12.33 18.50 4.21
CA CYS A 201 12.25 18.93 2.83
C CYS A 201 13.11 17.95 2.03
N ILE A 202 12.51 16.81 1.70
CA ILE A 202 13.12 15.84 0.78
C ILE A 202 12.36 15.97 -0.53
N ASP A 203 12.90 16.76 -1.43
CA ASP A 203 12.34 16.93 -2.77
C ASP A 203 12.51 15.65 -3.62
N LEU A 204 11.66 15.54 -4.64
CA LEU A 204 11.65 14.41 -5.56
C LEU A 204 13.03 14.20 -6.22
N GLU A 205 13.72 15.29 -6.56
CA GLU A 205 15.07 15.26 -7.14
C GLU A 205 16.09 14.57 -6.23
N SER A 206 16.03 14.85 -4.93
CA SER A 206 16.88 14.21 -3.92
C SER A 206 16.56 12.72 -3.80
N ILE A 207 15.28 12.34 -3.89
CA ILE A 207 14.89 10.92 -3.89
C ILE A 207 15.46 10.21 -5.12
N VAL A 208 15.32 10.80 -6.31
CA VAL A 208 15.86 10.25 -7.56
C VAL A 208 17.39 10.13 -7.51
N ASP A 209 18.08 11.15 -7.01
CA ASP A 209 19.54 11.10 -6.82
C ASP A 209 19.95 10.03 -5.80
N ASN A 210 19.23 9.91 -4.68
CA ASN A 210 19.47 8.85 -3.71
C ASN A 210 19.29 7.46 -4.34
N ILE A 211 18.24 7.26 -5.12
CA ILE A 211 18.03 6.01 -5.86
C ILE A 211 19.21 5.71 -6.76
N LYS A 212 19.60 6.63 -7.65
CA LYS A 212 20.70 6.45 -8.61
C LYS A 212 22.03 6.11 -7.96
N ASN A 213 22.25 6.61 -6.74
CA ASN A 213 23.46 6.38 -5.97
C ASN A 213 23.33 5.28 -4.91
N LYS A 214 22.23 4.50 -4.93
CA LYS A 214 21.89 3.50 -3.91
C LYS A 214 22.02 4.02 -2.47
N ARG A 215 21.55 5.25 -2.23
CA ARG A 215 21.44 5.86 -0.90
C ARG A 215 20.00 5.85 -0.44
N PHE A 216 19.77 5.83 0.87
CA PHE A 216 18.43 6.01 1.44
C PHE A 216 18.50 6.75 2.78
N ARG A 217 17.39 7.39 3.13
CA ARG A 217 17.15 8.01 4.44
C ARG A 217 16.03 7.26 5.13
N ILE A 218 16.16 7.06 6.44
CA ILE A 218 15.12 6.45 7.26
C ILE A 218 14.12 7.52 7.64
N LEU A 219 12.83 7.27 7.38
CA LEU A 219 11.76 8.25 7.62
C LEU A 219 10.92 7.98 8.87
N ARG A 220 11.19 6.91 9.62
CA ARG A 220 10.47 6.60 10.87
C ARG A 220 11.36 5.99 11.96
N PRO A 221 10.93 5.99 13.22
CA PRO A 221 11.69 5.36 14.31
C PRO A 221 12.03 3.88 14.02
N ILE A 222 13.24 3.46 14.41
CA ILE A 222 13.73 2.11 14.16
C ILE A 222 13.13 1.14 15.18
N ASP A 223 12.24 0.28 14.69
CA ASP A 223 11.79 -0.95 15.37
C ASP A 223 12.45 -2.19 14.75
N ASP A 224 12.18 -3.38 15.31
CA ASP A 224 12.77 -4.64 14.84
C ASP A 224 12.40 -4.97 13.39
N PHE A 225 11.19 -4.61 12.97
CA PHE A 225 10.75 -4.79 11.60
C PHE A 225 11.53 -3.90 10.64
N LEU A 226 11.67 -2.61 10.96
CA LEU A 226 12.46 -1.67 10.16
C LEU A 226 13.93 -2.08 10.13
N ARG A 227 14.48 -2.61 11.23
CA ARG A 227 15.85 -3.12 11.28
C ARG A 227 16.10 -4.24 10.27
N ARG A 228 15.16 -5.20 10.14
CA ARG A 228 15.23 -6.25 9.10
C ARG A 228 15.20 -5.67 7.68
N ARG A 229 14.40 -4.61 7.45
CA ARG A 229 14.35 -3.94 6.15
C ARG A 229 15.63 -3.14 5.84
N ILE A 230 16.22 -2.49 6.84
CA ILE A 230 17.52 -1.82 6.73
C ILE A 230 18.61 -2.84 6.37
N ASP A 231 18.67 -3.97 7.08
CA ASP A 231 19.63 -5.04 6.80
C ASP A 231 19.45 -5.58 5.38
N LYS A 232 18.21 -5.75 4.89
CA LYS A 232 17.93 -6.14 3.50
C LYS A 232 18.47 -5.11 2.51
N MET A 233 18.23 -3.82 2.74
CA MET A 233 18.72 -2.75 1.86
C MET A 233 20.26 -2.71 1.83
N GLN A 234 20.91 -2.80 2.99
CA GLN A 234 22.36 -2.69 3.10
C GLN A 234 23.09 -3.96 2.62
N ARG A 235 22.74 -5.12 3.20
CA ARG A 235 23.51 -6.36 3.02
C ARG A 235 23.18 -7.06 1.70
N LEU A 236 21.91 -7.09 1.32
CA LEU A 236 21.48 -7.82 0.12
C LEU A 236 21.47 -6.94 -1.13
N ARG A 237 21.10 -5.66 -0.99
CA ARG A 237 20.91 -4.77 -2.15
C ARG A 237 22.05 -3.77 -2.37
N GLY A 238 22.97 -3.67 -1.41
CA GLY A 238 24.14 -2.79 -1.48
C GLY A 238 23.81 -1.30 -1.35
N TRP A 239 22.76 -0.96 -0.61
CA TRP A 239 22.39 0.44 -0.37
C TRP A 239 23.06 1.01 0.88
N ALA A 240 23.39 2.30 0.85
CA ALA A 240 23.97 3.02 1.97
C ALA A 240 22.94 3.91 2.66
N GLN A 241 22.82 3.80 3.98
CA GLN A 241 22.03 4.75 4.76
C GLN A 241 22.78 6.09 4.81
N THR A 242 22.07 7.20 4.62
CA THR A 242 22.62 8.55 4.70
C THR A 242 21.72 9.51 5.47
N GLY A 243 22.29 10.64 5.89
CA GLY A 243 21.55 11.68 6.60
C GLY A 243 21.18 11.32 8.05
N GLN A 244 20.58 12.28 8.74
CA GLN A 244 19.86 12.00 9.98
C GLN A 244 18.54 11.32 9.62
N SER A 245 17.98 10.52 10.54
CA SER A 245 16.66 9.90 10.36
C SER A 245 15.58 10.93 10.74
N PRO A 246 14.98 11.68 9.79
CA PRO A 246 13.81 12.45 10.11
C PRO A 246 12.71 11.47 10.55
N SER A 247 12.12 11.67 11.73
CA SER A 247 10.89 10.96 12.06
C SER A 247 9.77 11.69 11.32
N VAL A 248 9.61 11.40 10.03
CA VAL A 248 8.53 11.95 9.22
C VAL A 248 7.25 11.29 9.68
N ILE A 249 6.48 12.05 10.46
CA ILE A 249 5.07 11.77 10.68
C ILE A 249 4.38 12.59 9.60
N PRO A 250 3.71 11.95 8.62
CA PRO A 250 2.94 12.68 7.62
C PRO A 250 2.03 13.67 8.33
N SER A 251 2.03 14.94 7.88
CA SER A 251 0.93 15.82 8.24
C SER A 251 -0.36 15.11 7.79
N PRO A 252 -1.37 14.97 8.66
CA PRO A 252 -2.65 14.40 8.23
C PRO A 252 -3.13 15.13 6.97
N ALA A 253 -3.81 14.40 6.08
CA ALA A 253 -4.33 14.95 4.83
C ALA A 253 -5.04 16.29 5.08
N ALA A 254 -5.01 17.20 4.08
CA ALA A 254 -5.53 18.55 4.19
C ALA A 254 -6.90 18.55 4.90
N LYS A 255 -6.94 19.24 6.05
CA LYS A 255 -8.02 19.19 7.04
C LYS A 255 -9.39 19.34 6.38
N HIS A 256 -10.13 18.25 6.27
CA HIS A 256 -11.57 18.29 6.13
C HIS A 256 -12.11 18.58 7.53
N TYR A 257 -12.48 19.85 7.76
CA TYR A 257 -12.84 20.40 9.06
C TYR A 257 -13.79 19.46 9.81
N VAL A 258 -13.23 18.64 10.71
CA VAL A 258 -14.03 17.96 11.70
C VAL A 258 -14.68 19.05 12.55
N VAL A 259 -16.00 19.00 12.65
CA VAL A 259 -16.73 19.90 13.52
C VAL A 259 -17.19 19.08 14.72
N LEU A 260 -16.63 19.40 15.88
CA LEU A 260 -17.13 18.91 17.15
C LEU A 260 -18.31 19.80 17.56
N VAL A 261 -19.50 19.23 17.57
CA VAL A 261 -20.72 19.94 17.95
C VAL A 261 -21.10 19.51 19.36
N SER A 262 -20.94 20.41 20.33
CA SER A 262 -21.39 20.14 21.70
C SER A 262 -22.90 19.86 21.71
N LEU A 263 -23.28 18.71 22.24
CA LEU A 263 -24.67 18.31 22.30
C LEU A 263 -25.37 18.95 23.50
N PRO A 264 -26.52 19.62 23.29
CA PRO A 264 -27.35 20.08 24.39
C PRO A 264 -27.82 18.90 25.24
N SER A 265 -27.85 19.08 26.57
CA SER A 265 -28.32 18.04 27.50
C SER A 265 -29.77 17.62 27.29
N THR A 266 -30.55 18.47 26.61
CA THR A 266 -31.95 18.23 26.22
C THR A 266 -32.10 17.42 24.93
N SER A 267 -31.02 17.21 24.17
CA SER A 267 -31.10 16.45 22.91
C SER A 267 -31.29 14.95 23.17
N THR A 268 -32.01 14.29 22.25
CA THR A 268 -32.23 12.85 22.31
C THR A 268 -30.92 12.07 22.29
N LEU A 269 -29.97 12.49 21.44
CA LEU A 269 -28.66 11.85 21.32
C LEU A 269 -27.84 12.00 22.62
N TYR A 270 -27.80 13.20 23.22
CA TYR A 270 -27.15 13.38 24.52
C TYR A 270 -27.75 12.45 25.56
N THR A 271 -29.08 12.40 25.66
CA THR A 271 -29.78 11.58 26.67
C THR A 271 -29.48 10.10 26.50
N ALA A 272 -29.44 9.61 25.25
CA ALA A 272 -29.10 8.23 24.93
C ALA A 272 -27.68 7.89 25.36
N VAL A 273 -26.68 8.69 24.92
CA VAL A 273 -25.27 8.46 25.27
C VAL A 273 -25.04 8.59 26.78
N ALA A 274 -25.61 9.61 27.42
CA ALA A 274 -25.48 9.83 28.85
C ALA A 274 -26.09 8.69 29.67
N THR A 275 -27.17 8.08 29.20
CA THR A 275 -27.79 6.92 29.87
C THR A 275 -26.86 5.72 29.86
N GLU A 276 -26.17 5.47 28.74
CA GLU A 276 -25.21 4.37 28.64
C GLU A 276 -23.94 4.64 29.46
N ILE A 277 -23.39 5.87 29.44
CA ILE A 277 -22.23 6.24 30.26
C ILE A 277 -22.52 6.16 31.77
N LYS A 278 -23.75 6.49 32.21
CA LYS A 278 -24.15 6.38 33.63
C LYS A 278 -24.09 4.95 34.17
N LYS A 279 -24.08 3.93 33.30
CA LYS A 279 -23.88 2.53 33.72
C LYS A 279 -22.45 2.26 34.16
N ILE A 280 -21.50 3.14 33.82
CA ILE A 280 -20.10 3.08 34.22
C ILE A 280 -19.95 3.74 35.59
N SER A 281 -19.70 2.94 36.62
CA SER A 281 -19.58 3.43 38.00
C SER A 281 -18.44 4.45 38.15
N GLY A 282 -18.73 5.59 38.78
CA GLY A 282 -17.76 6.66 39.03
C GLY A 282 -17.50 7.60 37.85
N ALA A 283 -18.10 7.38 36.67
CA ALA A 283 -17.97 8.28 35.54
C ALA A 283 -18.84 9.53 35.71
N GLN A 284 -18.23 10.71 35.57
CA GLN A 284 -18.93 11.99 35.49
C GLN A 284 -18.76 12.58 34.08
N ILE A 285 -19.88 12.91 33.44
CA ILE A 285 -19.89 13.52 32.11
C ILE A 285 -19.57 15.00 32.23
N VAL A 286 -18.50 15.44 31.57
CA VAL A 286 -18.12 16.86 31.46
C VAL A 286 -18.79 17.50 30.25
N SER A 287 -18.70 16.84 29.10
CA SER A 287 -19.34 17.22 27.84
C SER A 287 -19.62 15.96 27.00
N ILE A 288 -20.52 16.10 26.03
CA ILE A 288 -20.70 15.13 24.94
C ILE A 288 -20.70 15.94 23.65
N GLU A 289 -19.85 15.54 22.70
CA GLU A 289 -19.68 16.22 21.43
C GLU A 289 -19.97 15.24 20.30
N GLU A 290 -20.78 15.66 19.34
CA GLU A 290 -21.01 14.93 18.09
C GLU A 290 -19.88 15.23 17.12
N ILE A 291 -19.25 14.18 16.59
CA ILE A 291 -18.21 14.29 15.57
C ILE A 291 -18.89 14.40 14.20
N LYS A 292 -18.68 15.50 13.49
CA LYS A 292 -19.11 15.66 12.10
C LYS A 292 -17.91 15.66 11.17
N ASN A 293 -17.74 14.57 10.43
CA ASN A 293 -16.71 14.40 9.42
C ASN A 293 -17.31 13.69 8.18
N PRO A 294 -17.75 14.44 7.15
CA PRO A 294 -18.44 13.88 5.99
C PRO A 294 -17.63 12.81 5.23
N PHE A 295 -16.30 12.92 5.22
CA PHE A 295 -15.44 11.96 4.51
C PHE A 295 -15.37 10.62 5.24
N LEU A 296 -15.22 10.64 6.58
CA LEU A 296 -15.25 9.42 7.37
C LEU A 296 -16.65 8.78 7.34
N GLU A 297 -17.71 9.58 7.33
CA GLU A 297 -19.08 9.09 7.19
C GLU A 297 -19.30 8.41 5.84
N GLU A 298 -18.87 9.03 4.74
CA GLU A 298 -18.94 8.43 3.40
C GLU A 298 -18.16 7.11 3.32
N THR A 299 -16.94 7.09 3.86
CA THR A 299 -16.09 5.89 3.91
C THR A 299 -16.76 4.79 4.72
N TYR A 300 -17.29 5.13 5.89
CA TYR A 300 -17.99 4.20 6.78
C TYR A 300 -19.22 3.59 6.10
N GLU A 301 -20.08 4.41 5.51
CA GLU A 301 -21.30 3.97 4.83
C GLU A 301 -21.00 3.15 3.57
N GLY A 302 -19.92 3.48 2.86
CA GLY A 302 -19.41 2.68 1.75
C GLY A 302 -19.02 1.26 2.20
N MET A 303 -18.24 1.16 3.27
CA MET A 303 -17.80 -0.12 3.83
C MET A 303 -18.96 -0.92 4.43
N LYS A 304 -19.89 -0.27 5.13
CA LYS A 304 -21.10 -0.88 5.67
C LYS A 304 -21.94 -1.55 4.57
N LYS A 305 -22.12 -0.88 3.43
CA LYS A 305 -22.82 -1.47 2.26
C LYS A 305 -22.07 -2.67 1.69
N LEU A 306 -20.73 -2.60 1.62
CA LEU A 306 -19.90 -3.71 1.16
C LEU A 306 -20.05 -4.93 2.07
N ILE A 307 -19.94 -4.74 3.39
CA ILE A 307 -20.12 -5.81 4.39
C ILE A 307 -21.53 -6.39 4.30
N GLY A 308 -22.55 -5.54 4.20
CA GLY A 308 -23.94 -6.00 4.04
C GLY A 308 -24.09 -6.93 2.85
N ARG A 309 -23.48 -6.63 1.69
CA ARG A 309 -23.49 -7.51 0.51
C ARG A 309 -22.83 -8.87 0.73
N GLN A 310 -21.90 -8.96 1.68
CA GLN A 310 -21.18 -10.19 2.05
C GLN A 310 -21.90 -10.99 3.15
N CYS A 311 -22.79 -10.35 3.92
CA CYS A 311 -23.53 -10.97 5.01
C CYS A 311 -24.85 -11.61 4.53
N LYS A 312 -25.27 -12.66 5.23
CA LYS A 312 -26.57 -13.30 4.98
C LYS A 312 -27.69 -12.29 5.24
N ASN A 313 -28.61 -12.16 4.29
CA ASN A 313 -29.75 -11.21 4.30
C ASN A 313 -29.37 -9.73 4.17
N GLY A 314 -28.13 -9.38 3.80
CA GLY A 314 -27.77 -7.98 3.61
C GLY A 314 -27.44 -7.22 4.89
N ASP A 315 -27.37 -7.89 6.04
CA ASP A 315 -27.23 -7.26 7.36
C ASP A 315 -25.76 -7.17 7.79
N PRO A 316 -25.17 -5.96 7.87
CA PRO A 316 -23.78 -5.78 8.29
C PRO A 316 -23.56 -6.00 9.81
N ASN A 317 -24.62 -6.24 10.59
CA ASN A 317 -24.58 -6.40 12.05
C ASN A 317 -23.91 -5.19 12.74
N GLU A 318 -24.32 -3.98 12.36
CA GLU A 318 -23.82 -2.73 12.91
C GLU A 318 -24.12 -2.62 14.41
N GLN A 319 -23.12 -2.18 15.19
CA GLN A 319 -23.24 -1.99 16.64
C GLN A 319 -22.67 -0.65 17.06
N LEU A 320 -23.28 -0.06 18.09
CA LEU A 320 -22.76 1.12 18.78
C LEU A 320 -22.00 0.68 20.03
N LEU A 321 -20.69 0.95 20.05
CA LEU A 321 -19.76 0.50 21.09
C LEU A 321 -18.97 1.68 21.66
N PHE A 322 -18.41 1.49 22.86
CA PHE A 322 -17.51 2.45 23.48
C PHE A 322 -16.06 2.18 23.11
N HIS A 323 -15.29 3.25 22.85
CA HIS A 323 -13.85 3.20 22.67
C HIS A 323 -13.17 4.28 23.54
N GLY A 324 -12.30 3.86 24.46
CA GLY A 324 -11.49 4.76 25.27
C GLY A 324 -10.10 4.97 24.66
N THR A 325 -9.63 6.22 24.62
CA THR A 325 -8.31 6.56 24.06
C THR A 325 -7.52 7.52 24.97
N LYS A 326 -6.22 7.66 24.69
CA LYS A 326 -5.35 8.65 25.35
C LYS A 326 -5.49 10.01 24.68
N ALA A 327 -4.99 11.07 25.32
CA ALA A 327 -5.05 12.44 24.81
C ALA A 327 -4.63 12.58 23.33
N ALA A 328 -3.55 11.90 22.91
CA ALA A 328 -3.08 11.92 21.53
C ALA A 328 -4.10 11.35 20.50
N GLY A 329 -4.99 10.44 20.91
CA GLY A 329 -6.05 9.92 20.05
C GLY A 329 -7.29 10.81 19.97
N ILE A 330 -7.46 11.77 20.90
CA ILE A 330 -8.62 12.68 20.93
C ILE A 330 -8.61 13.59 19.71
N GLU A 331 -7.45 14.07 19.28
CA GLU A 331 -7.31 14.89 18.08
C GLU A 331 -7.27 14.02 16.81
N GLY A 332 -6.56 12.89 16.86
CA GLY A 332 -6.31 12.05 15.69
C GLY A 332 -7.54 11.32 15.15
N ILE A 333 -8.36 10.73 16.03
CA ILE A 333 -9.49 9.86 15.62
C ILE A 333 -10.61 10.64 14.92
N PRO A 334 -11.09 11.79 15.45
CA PRO A 334 -12.16 12.54 14.77
C PRO A 334 -11.74 13.08 13.39
N GLU A 335 -10.45 13.36 13.20
CA GLU A 335 -9.91 13.85 11.94
C GLU A 335 -9.65 12.71 10.93
N ASN A 336 -9.07 11.59 11.38
CA ASN A 336 -8.48 10.58 10.48
C ASN A 336 -9.15 9.20 10.57
N GLY A 337 -10.10 9.01 11.49
CA GLY A 337 -10.71 7.71 11.76
C GLY A 337 -9.81 6.80 12.60
N TYR A 338 -10.16 5.51 12.64
CA TYR A 338 -9.39 4.49 13.35
C TYR A 338 -8.36 3.83 12.44
N ASP A 339 -7.15 3.65 12.95
CA ASP A 339 -6.06 2.92 12.30
C ASP A 339 -5.18 2.17 13.33
N ASP A 340 -4.07 1.61 12.85
CA ASP A 340 -3.15 0.78 13.63
C ASP A 340 -2.47 1.51 14.80
N ARG A 341 -2.42 2.85 14.77
CA ARG A 341 -1.86 3.68 15.85
C ARG A 341 -2.73 3.63 17.10
N HIS A 342 -4.00 3.27 16.95
CA HIS A 342 -4.99 3.19 18.01
C HIS A 342 -5.19 1.77 18.56
N PHE A 343 -4.36 0.81 18.15
CA PHE A 343 -4.42 -0.55 18.66
C PHE A 343 -3.94 -0.64 20.12
N VAL A 344 -4.64 -1.46 20.90
CA VAL A 344 -4.24 -1.77 22.28
C VAL A 344 -3.20 -2.89 22.23
N ALA A 345 -1.94 -2.54 22.49
CA ALA A 345 -0.82 -3.49 22.48
C ALA A 345 -0.99 -4.68 23.45
N THR A 346 -1.84 -4.53 24.48
CA THR A 346 -2.11 -5.55 25.50
C THR A 346 -3.48 -6.21 25.34
N GLY A 347 -4.15 -6.06 24.19
CA GLY A 347 -5.47 -6.63 23.96
C GLY A 347 -5.45 -8.16 24.00
N ALA A 348 -6.44 -8.78 24.66
CA ALA A 348 -6.56 -10.24 24.70
C ALA A 348 -7.08 -10.84 23.37
N TRP A 349 -7.61 -9.99 22.49
CA TRP A 349 -8.21 -10.35 21.21
C TRP A 349 -7.64 -9.43 20.13
N GLY A 350 -6.91 -10.00 19.18
CA GLY A 350 -6.08 -9.25 18.23
C GLY A 350 -4.64 -9.04 18.73
N LYS A 351 -3.67 -9.18 17.81
CA LYS A 351 -2.22 -9.35 18.02
C LYS A 351 -1.79 -9.85 19.42
N GLN A 352 -1.91 -11.17 19.61
CA GLN A 352 -0.85 -11.89 20.31
C GLN A 352 0.43 -11.67 19.48
N GLU A 353 1.50 -11.16 20.11
CA GLU A 353 2.83 -11.36 19.58
C GLU A 353 3.02 -12.88 19.44
N ILE A 354 2.99 -13.38 18.21
CA ILE A 354 3.55 -14.69 17.93
C ILE A 354 5.05 -14.53 18.22
N PRO A 355 5.62 -15.26 19.20
CA PRO A 355 7.06 -15.29 19.37
C PRO A 355 7.65 -15.75 18.05
N LEU A 356 8.50 -14.92 17.45
CA LEU A 356 9.29 -15.27 16.28
C LEU A 356 10.28 -16.38 16.59
#